data_AF-A0A8J6WBE5-F1
#
_entry.id   AF-A0A8J6WBE5-F1
#
_cell.length_a   1.000
_cell.length_b   1.000
_cell.length_c   1.000
_cell.angle_alpha   90.00
_cell.angle_beta   90.00
_cell.angle_gamma   90.00
#
_symmetry.space_group_name_H-M   'P 1'
#
loop_
_entity.id
_entity.type
_entity.pdbx_description
1 polymer ?
#
loop_
_entity_poly.entity_id
_entity_poly.type
_entity_poly.pdbx_seq_one_letter_code
_entity_poly.pdbx_strand_id
1 'polypeptide(L)'
;MTIVYRPNHRKEAMSNVDSESVFMGVSGKRHQQKLIFRRKSGQYASIHCSSLIYEIYPDGALTVVLQPFGYGYVRLDQDNNYIKLIADSLYKCIDKVEKIFSENGISYTFTHNFTYTNLADAILNSPEEDEYLSRYSLYIFSPTYYFPTSRHRGLWEVKRAFVALYPILDSFITIAKGQTYPLEMMLDKLIDYQFTKGWYFSRRKEWTDEDKPFKKAQDEINLPELESYQFIRAGLWWEILARDKWTCCSCGRSAKEHGTTLHVDHIVPRSKGGTDNKENLQALCWKCNIGKSNKDMTDLRDK
;
A
#
# COMPACT_ATOMS: atom_id res chain seq x y z
N MET A 1 -8.42 -7.70 -2.70
CA MET A 1 -7.64 -7.61 -3.94
C MET A 1 -6.89 -6.28 -3.96
N THR A 2 -5.59 -6.32 -3.72
CA THR A 2 -4.73 -5.14 -3.89
C THR A 2 -3.41 -5.62 -4.42
N ILE A 3 -3.14 -5.08 -5.59
CA ILE A 3 -2.01 -5.29 -6.45
C ILE A 3 -0.82 -4.54 -5.83
N VAL A 4 0.23 -5.26 -5.44
CA VAL A 4 1.55 -4.63 -5.34
C VAL A 4 2.12 -4.56 -6.75
N TYR A 5 1.89 -3.43 -7.42
CA TYR A 5 2.49 -3.17 -8.73
C TYR A 5 3.98 -2.89 -8.52
N ARG A 6 4.83 -3.89 -8.74
CA ARG A 6 6.25 -3.65 -9.04
C ARG A 6 6.33 -3.43 -10.55
N PRO A 7 6.57 -2.19 -11.05
CA PRO A 7 6.74 -1.97 -12.47
C PRO A 7 8.02 -2.68 -12.89
N ASN A 8 7.90 -3.89 -13.43
CA ASN A 8 9.02 -4.59 -14.02
C ASN A 8 8.65 -4.97 -15.45
N HIS A 9 9.57 -4.63 -16.33
CA HIS A 9 9.41 -4.37 -17.76
C HIS A 9 9.29 -5.66 -18.59
N ARG A 10 8.69 -6.72 -18.03
CA ARG A 10 8.64 -8.04 -18.65
C ARG A 10 7.26 -8.28 -19.24
N LYS A 11 7.21 -8.38 -20.56
CA LYS A 11 6.04 -8.63 -21.41
C LYS A 11 5.34 -9.98 -21.16
N GLU A 12 5.72 -10.74 -20.12
CA GLU A 12 5.29 -12.13 -19.90
C GLU A 12 4.80 -12.41 -18.46
N ALA A 13 4.35 -11.39 -17.71
CA ALA A 13 3.63 -11.64 -16.46
C ALA A 13 2.15 -11.96 -16.73
N MET A 14 1.88 -13.07 -17.44
CA MET A 14 0.53 -13.60 -17.68
C MET A 14 0.14 -14.68 -16.67
N SER A 15 0.33 -14.41 -15.39
CA SER A 15 -0.31 -15.20 -14.33
C SER A 15 -0.83 -14.26 -13.26
N ASN A 16 -2.15 -14.11 -13.19
CA ASN A 16 -2.82 -13.60 -12.00
C ASN A 16 -2.55 -14.60 -10.90
N VAL A 17 -1.60 -14.30 -10.01
CA VAL A 17 -1.42 -15.05 -8.78
C VAL A 17 -2.28 -14.34 -7.75
N ASP A 18 -3.34 -15.01 -7.28
CA ASP A 18 -4.07 -14.55 -6.11
C ASP A 18 -3.10 -14.45 -4.93
N SER A 19 -2.85 -13.23 -4.46
CA SER A 19 -2.08 -13.03 -3.25
C SER A 19 -3.02 -13.15 -2.05
N GLU A 20 -2.63 -13.94 -1.07
CA GLU A 20 -3.37 -14.10 0.19
C GLU A 20 -3.44 -12.81 1.01
N SER A 21 -2.74 -11.74 0.61
CA SER A 21 -2.77 -10.44 1.30
C SER A 21 -2.60 -9.25 0.35
N VAL A 22 -2.98 -8.10 0.87
CA VAL A 22 -2.98 -6.77 0.24
C VAL A 22 -2.02 -5.87 1.00
N PHE A 23 -1.15 -5.16 0.28
CA PHE A 23 -0.24 -4.18 0.89
C PHE A 23 -0.50 -2.78 0.34
N MET A 24 -0.84 -1.83 1.21
CA MET A 24 -1.06 -0.42 0.85
C MET A 24 -0.24 0.50 1.74
N GLY A 25 0.60 1.37 1.21
CA GLY A 25 1.28 2.32 2.08
C GLY A 25 2.41 3.09 1.44
N VAL A 26 3.24 3.67 2.31
CA VAL A 26 4.36 4.52 1.91
C VAL A 26 5.62 3.67 1.88
N SER A 27 6.35 3.80 0.78
CA SER A 27 7.70 3.29 0.68
C SER A 27 8.61 4.41 0.19
N GLY A 28 9.86 4.38 0.64
CA GLY A 28 10.77 3.83 -0.34
C GLY A 28 11.97 4.61 -0.81
N LYS A 29 11.90 5.15 -2.03
CA LYS A 29 13.01 5.03 -2.99
C LYS A 29 14.32 5.70 -2.54
N ARG A 30 15.41 4.91 -2.53
CA ARG A 30 16.79 5.38 -2.33
C ARG A 30 17.33 6.13 -3.55
N HIS A 31 18.04 7.23 -3.32
CA HIS A 31 18.49 8.15 -4.38
C HIS A 31 19.79 7.71 -5.09
N GLN A 32 20.75 7.05 -4.41
CA GLN A 32 22.10 6.88 -4.99
C GLN A 32 22.73 5.47 -4.95
N GLN A 33 22.32 4.55 -4.07
CA GLN A 33 22.91 3.20 -4.06
C GLN A 33 21.88 2.14 -3.69
N LYS A 34 21.76 1.10 -4.55
CA LYS A 34 21.15 -0.17 -4.15
C LYS A 34 22.08 -0.78 -3.09
N LEU A 35 21.54 -1.25 -1.96
CA LEU A 35 22.31 -2.06 -1.02
C LEU A 35 22.66 -3.36 -1.74
N ILE A 36 23.87 -3.43 -2.27
CA ILE A 36 24.37 -4.57 -3.00
C ILE A 36 25.18 -5.41 -2.02
N PHE A 37 24.64 -6.56 -1.62
CA PHE A 37 25.40 -7.55 -0.85
C PHE A 37 25.77 -8.74 -1.73
N ARG A 38 26.96 -9.29 -1.50
CA ARG A 38 27.45 -10.46 -2.24
C ARG A 38 26.94 -11.72 -1.54
N ARG A 39 26.11 -12.49 -2.23
CA ARG A 39 25.68 -13.83 -1.78
C ARG A 39 26.90 -14.74 -1.65
N LYS A 40 26.81 -15.81 -0.84
CA LYS A 40 27.81 -16.90 -0.79
C LYS A 40 28.13 -17.47 -2.19
N SER A 41 27.17 -17.40 -3.13
CA SER A 41 27.33 -17.79 -4.53
C SER A 41 28.08 -16.78 -5.43
N GLY A 42 28.53 -15.65 -4.87
CA GLY A 42 29.17 -14.57 -5.62
C GLY A 42 28.21 -13.60 -6.32
N GLN A 43 26.90 -13.86 -6.32
CA GLN A 43 25.90 -12.98 -6.92
C GLN A 43 25.51 -11.80 -6.03
N TYR A 44 25.30 -10.64 -6.63
CA TYR A 44 24.86 -9.43 -5.94
C TYR A 44 23.33 -9.39 -5.76
N ALA A 45 22.84 -9.12 -4.55
CA ALA A 45 21.41 -8.94 -4.26
C ALA A 45 21.11 -7.54 -3.72
N SER A 46 19.92 -7.01 -4.04
CA SER A 46 19.48 -5.67 -3.66
C SER A 46 18.42 -5.69 -2.58
N ILE A 47 18.63 -5.02 -1.45
CA ILE A 47 17.59 -4.82 -0.44
C ILE A 47 16.68 -3.66 -0.86
N HIS A 48 15.37 -3.90 -0.84
CA HIS A 48 14.38 -2.83 -0.99
C HIS A 48 14.32 -1.96 0.26
N CYS A 49 14.24 -0.65 0.03
CA CYS A 49 14.03 0.39 1.02
C CYS A 49 12.79 0.15 1.90
N SER A 50 12.86 0.65 3.14
CA SER A 50 11.84 0.48 4.18
C SER A 50 10.44 0.86 3.71
N SER A 51 9.44 0.13 4.18
CA SER A 51 8.03 0.35 3.86
C SER A 51 7.15 0.32 5.10
N LEU A 52 6.19 1.23 5.16
CA LEU A 52 5.12 1.26 6.15
C LEU A 52 3.79 1.06 5.41
N ILE A 53 3.15 -0.07 5.67
CA ILE A 53 2.03 -0.57 4.90
C ILE A 53 0.88 -1.02 5.81
N TYR A 54 -0.33 -0.89 5.30
CA TYR A 54 -1.50 -1.62 5.75
C TYR A 54 -1.47 -2.99 5.06
N GLU A 55 -1.34 -4.04 5.85
CA GLU A 55 -1.48 -5.42 5.40
C GLU A 55 -2.93 -5.87 5.68
N ILE A 56 -3.67 -6.18 4.62
CA ILE A 56 -5.08 -6.62 4.71
C ILE A 56 -5.19 -8.06 4.22
N TYR A 57 -5.77 -8.90 5.05
CA TYR A 57 -5.99 -10.33 4.82
C TYR A 57 -7.40 -10.61 4.27
N PRO A 58 -7.66 -11.79 3.69
CA PRO A 58 -8.91 -12.09 2.99
C PRO A 58 -10.09 -12.17 3.95
N ASP A 59 -9.84 -12.50 5.21
CA ASP A 59 -10.82 -12.51 6.30
C ASP A 59 -11.14 -11.11 6.84
N GLY A 60 -10.56 -10.07 6.24
CA GLY A 60 -10.72 -8.68 6.65
C GLY A 60 -9.78 -8.27 7.77
N ALA A 61 -8.91 -9.15 8.29
CA ALA A 61 -7.90 -8.72 9.26
C ALA A 61 -6.98 -7.67 8.63
N LEU A 62 -6.63 -6.65 9.42
CA LEU A 62 -5.87 -5.49 8.99
C LEU A 62 -4.79 -5.19 10.02
N THR A 63 -3.54 -5.10 9.59
CA THR A 63 -2.41 -4.76 10.44
C THR A 63 -1.59 -3.64 9.81
N VAL A 64 -1.09 -2.71 10.62
CA VAL A 64 -0.10 -1.74 10.16
C VAL A 64 1.28 -2.32 10.39
N VAL A 65 2.07 -2.44 9.32
CA VAL A 65 3.37 -3.10 9.32
C VAL A 65 4.43 -2.13 8.83
N LEU A 66 5.46 -1.91 9.64
CA LEU A 66 6.74 -1.34 9.22
C LEU A 66 7.71 -2.50 8.95
N GLN A 67 8.16 -2.59 7.71
CA GLN A 67 9.26 -3.46 7.29
C GLN A 67 10.50 -2.58 7.07
N PRO A 68 11.45 -2.56 8.02
CA PRO A 68 12.68 -1.76 7.94
C PRO A 68 13.57 -2.18 6.77
N PHE A 69 13.61 -3.49 6.52
CA PHE A 69 14.42 -4.12 5.49
C PHE A 69 13.46 -5.01 4.69
N GLY A 70 13.25 -4.70 3.41
CA GLY A 70 12.30 -5.47 2.59
C GLY A 70 12.68 -6.96 2.48
N TYR A 71 11.73 -7.80 2.07
CA TYR A 71 11.92 -9.25 1.88
C TYR A 71 13.25 -9.59 1.18
N GLY A 72 14.20 -10.13 1.94
CA GLY A 72 15.49 -10.56 1.43
C GLY A 72 16.58 -10.52 2.49
N TYR A 73 17.50 -11.47 2.37
CA TYR A 73 18.66 -11.67 3.23
C TYR A 73 19.42 -10.35 3.49
N VAL A 74 19.35 -9.82 4.70
CA VAL A 74 20.33 -8.83 5.15
C VAL A 74 21.44 -9.60 5.83
N ARG A 75 22.55 -9.85 5.11
CA ARG A 75 23.76 -10.27 5.80
C ARG A 75 24.35 -9.06 6.52
N LEU A 76 24.59 -9.20 7.81
CA LEU A 76 25.22 -8.20 8.66
C LEU A 76 26.76 -8.26 8.61
N ASP A 77 27.35 -9.06 7.72
CA ASP A 77 28.80 -9.14 7.63
C ASP A 77 29.40 -7.83 7.08
N GLN A 78 30.11 -7.16 7.98
CA GLN A 78 31.10 -6.09 7.83
C GLN A 78 30.70 -4.93 6.90
N ASP A 79 30.40 -3.79 7.54
CA ASP A 79 30.33 -2.42 6.97
C ASP A 79 29.04 -1.97 6.30
N ASN A 80 27.86 -2.43 6.75
CA ASN A 80 26.63 -1.69 6.43
C ASN A 80 26.46 -0.47 7.36
N ASN A 81 27.24 0.59 7.13
CA ASN A 81 27.19 1.87 7.84
C ASN A 81 25.75 2.38 8.03
N TYR A 82 24.84 2.12 7.08
CA TYR A 82 23.43 2.48 7.20
C TYR A 82 22.69 1.76 8.33
N ILE A 83 22.89 0.44 8.50
CA ILE A 83 22.24 -0.32 9.57
C ILE A 83 22.75 0.15 10.93
N LYS A 84 24.06 0.38 11.03
CA LYS A 84 24.69 0.95 12.23
C LYS A 84 24.13 2.34 12.56
N LEU A 85 24.04 3.24 11.58
CA LEU A 85 23.45 4.57 11.77
C LEU A 85 21.99 4.51 12.21
N ILE A 86 21.21 3.54 11.71
CA ILE A 86 19.84 3.30 12.20
C ILE A 86 19.85 2.84 13.65
N ALA A 87 20.64 1.82 13.98
CA ALA A 87 20.70 1.26 15.32
C ALA A 87 21.16 2.32 16.33
N ASP A 88 22.23 3.05 16.01
CA ASP A 88 22.74 4.16 16.83
C ASP A 88 21.68 5.26 17.02
N SER A 89 20.90 5.56 15.97
CA SER A 89 19.82 6.55 16.06
C SER A 89 18.68 6.07 16.95
N LEU A 90 18.33 4.78 16.91
CA LEU A 90 17.27 4.20 17.74
C LEU A 90 17.71 4.04 19.19
N TYR A 91 18.95 3.61 19.42
CA TYR A 91 19.52 3.38 20.74
C TYR A 91 19.48 4.67 21.60
N LYS A 92 19.79 5.82 20.99
CA LYS A 92 19.73 7.14 21.64
C LYS A 92 18.35 7.52 22.19
N CYS A 93 17.29 6.97 21.63
CA CYS A 93 15.92 7.30 22.00
C CYS A 93 15.07 6.04 22.27
N ILE A 94 15.71 4.94 22.69
CA ILE A 94 15.05 3.63 22.79
C ILE A 94 13.88 3.66 23.78
N ASP A 95 14.04 4.33 24.92
CA ASP A 95 12.97 4.49 25.92
C ASP A 95 11.71 5.16 25.34
N LYS A 96 11.91 6.15 24.45
CA LYS A 96 10.80 6.85 23.78
C LYS A 96 10.13 5.95 22.75
N VAL A 97 10.92 5.17 21.99
CA VAL A 97 10.41 4.18 21.03
C VAL A 97 9.59 3.11 21.74
N GLU A 98 10.12 2.52 22.81
CA GLU A 98 9.45 1.49 23.59
C GLU A 98 8.18 2.01 24.25
N LYS A 99 8.20 3.24 24.77
CA LYS A 99 7.02 3.92 25.29
C LYS A 99 5.93 4.04 24.20
N ILE A 100 6.28 4.58 23.03
CA ILE A 100 5.34 4.70 21.92
C ILE A 100 4.82 3.32 21.51
N PHE A 101 5.67 2.29 21.47
CA PHE A 101 5.26 0.95 21.06
C PHE A 101 4.26 0.36 22.05
N SER A 102 4.60 0.37 23.34
CA SER A 102 3.74 -0.10 24.42
C SER A 102 2.37 0.57 24.41
N GLU A 103 2.33 1.90 24.28
CA GLU A 103 1.08 2.68 24.31
C GLU A 103 0.20 2.50 23.08
N ASN A 104 0.77 2.01 21.98
CA ASN A 104 0.08 1.74 20.72
C ASN A 104 -0.13 0.24 20.46
N GLY A 105 0.31 -0.64 21.38
CA GLY A 105 0.25 -2.10 21.21
C GLY A 105 1.13 -2.62 20.08
N ILE A 106 2.14 -1.86 19.68
CA ILE A 106 3.05 -2.24 18.59
C ILE A 106 4.01 -3.30 19.11
N SER A 107 4.15 -4.37 18.34
CA SER A 107 5.05 -5.48 18.59
C SER A 107 6.05 -5.61 17.44
N TYR A 108 7.12 -6.37 17.64
CA TYR A 108 8.03 -6.73 16.56
C TYR A 108 8.55 -8.15 16.69
N THR A 109 8.88 -8.77 15.55
CA THR A 109 9.46 -10.11 15.52
C THR A 109 10.98 -10.04 15.49
N PHE A 110 11.64 -10.82 16.35
CA PHE A 110 13.07 -11.08 16.26
C PHE A 110 13.31 -12.58 16.44
N THR A 111 13.88 -13.22 15.42
CA THR A 111 14.16 -14.66 15.42
C THR A 111 15.60 -14.92 15.83
N HIS A 112 15.94 -14.72 17.11
CA HIS A 112 16.98 -15.55 17.72
C HIS A 112 16.85 -15.55 19.24
N ASN A 113 16.61 -16.74 19.78
CA ASN A 113 16.43 -17.06 21.19
C ASN A 113 15.26 -16.31 21.85
N PHE A 114 14.50 -17.00 22.70
CA PHE A 114 13.35 -16.45 23.42
C PHE A 114 13.72 -15.37 24.46
N THR A 115 14.81 -14.64 24.23
CA THR A 115 15.34 -13.54 25.02
C THR A 115 14.71 -12.22 24.58
N TYR A 116 14.11 -11.53 25.54
CA TYR A 116 13.63 -10.15 25.35
C TYR A 116 14.81 -9.25 24.96
N THR A 117 14.75 -8.67 23.76
CA THR A 117 15.81 -7.81 23.18
C THR A 117 15.14 -6.55 22.64
N ASN A 118 15.73 -5.38 22.88
CA ASN A 118 15.18 -4.12 22.41
C ASN A 118 15.28 -3.99 20.87
N LEU A 119 14.58 -3.02 20.28
CA LEU A 119 14.52 -2.86 18.83
C LEU A 119 15.89 -2.55 18.19
N ALA A 120 16.75 -1.78 18.85
CA ALA A 120 18.06 -1.42 18.31
C ALA A 120 18.97 -2.65 18.23
N ASP A 121 18.96 -3.48 19.28
CA ASP A 121 19.69 -4.75 19.33
C ASP A 121 19.09 -5.76 18.34
N ALA A 122 17.77 -5.79 18.16
CA ALA A 122 17.12 -6.62 17.15
C ALA A 122 17.53 -6.24 15.71
N ILE A 123 17.89 -4.97 15.47
CA ILE A 123 18.41 -4.51 14.19
C ILE A 123 19.88 -4.92 14.00
N LEU A 124 20.68 -4.93 15.09
CA LEU A 124 22.10 -5.27 15.07
C LEU A 124 22.40 -6.77 15.10
N ASN A 125 21.51 -7.59 15.65
CA ASN A 125 21.75 -9.03 15.88
C ASN A 125 21.12 -9.95 14.82
N SER A 126 20.83 -9.45 13.62
CA SER A 126 20.26 -10.28 12.53
C SER A 126 21.23 -11.44 12.19
N PRO A 127 20.74 -12.70 12.14
CA PRO A 127 21.59 -13.88 12.20
C PRO A 127 22.55 -14.01 11.01
N GLU A 128 23.81 -14.32 11.30
CA GLU A 128 24.88 -14.37 10.29
C GLU A 128 24.78 -15.54 9.30
N GLU A 129 24.10 -16.65 9.65
CA GLU A 129 24.48 -17.95 9.04
C GLU A 129 23.37 -18.95 8.67
N ASP A 130 22.08 -18.69 8.87
CA ASP A 130 21.08 -19.77 8.65
C ASP A 130 20.41 -19.72 7.26
N GLU A 131 20.57 -20.81 6.51
CA GLU A 131 20.11 -21.00 5.12
C GLU A 131 18.57 -20.93 5.00
N TYR A 132 17.86 -21.12 6.12
CA TYR A 132 16.39 -21.09 6.22
C TYR A 132 15.80 -19.76 6.74
N LEU A 133 16.60 -18.85 7.33
CA LEU A 133 16.10 -17.61 7.96
C LEU A 133 15.64 -16.52 6.98
N SER A 134 15.62 -16.85 5.69
CA SER A 134 15.13 -16.06 4.54
C SER A 134 13.71 -15.48 4.64
N ARG A 135 12.92 -15.86 5.66
CA ARG A 135 11.50 -15.46 5.81
C ARG A 135 11.20 -14.51 6.96
N TYR A 136 12.15 -14.24 7.85
CA TYR A 136 11.93 -13.36 9.00
C TYR A 136 12.80 -12.11 8.90
N SER A 137 12.45 -11.22 7.96
CA SER A 137 12.80 -9.80 8.06
C SER A 137 12.25 -9.27 9.39
N LEU A 138 12.92 -8.32 10.05
CA LEU A 138 12.34 -7.62 11.20
C LEU A 138 10.96 -7.05 10.81
N TYR A 139 9.88 -7.55 11.41
CA TYR A 139 8.53 -7.00 11.25
C TYR A 139 8.22 -6.19 12.49
N ILE A 140 7.85 -4.93 12.31
CA ILE A 140 7.26 -4.12 13.38
C ILE A 140 5.79 -3.94 13.01
N PHE A 141 4.87 -4.38 13.86
CA PHE A 141 3.46 -4.52 13.52
C PHE A 141 2.54 -4.02 14.64
N SER A 142 1.41 -3.45 14.26
CA SER A 142 0.35 -3.06 15.19
C SER A 142 -0.45 -4.26 15.69
N PRO A 143 -1.38 -4.09 16.66
CA PRO A 143 -2.43 -5.06 16.88
C PRO A 143 -3.24 -5.30 15.59
N THR A 144 -3.89 -6.45 15.53
CA THR A 144 -4.83 -6.78 14.45
C THR A 144 -6.13 -5.99 14.61
N TYR A 145 -6.49 -5.27 13.55
CA TYR A 145 -7.77 -4.63 13.35
C TYR A 145 -8.61 -5.45 12.36
N TYR A 146 -9.86 -5.05 12.11
CA TYR A 146 -10.74 -5.74 11.17
C TYR A 146 -11.45 -4.76 10.25
N PHE A 147 -11.53 -5.10 8.98
CA PHE A 147 -12.34 -4.45 7.96
C PHE A 147 -13.70 -5.17 7.83
N PRO A 148 -14.82 -4.44 7.73
CA PRO A 148 -14.93 -2.98 7.79
C PRO A 148 -14.63 -2.44 9.20
N THR A 149 -13.70 -1.49 9.30
CA THR A 149 -13.35 -0.87 10.57
C THR A 149 -14.48 0.05 11.01
N SER A 150 -14.84 0.05 12.31
CA SER A 150 -15.80 1.03 12.82
C SER A 150 -15.32 2.46 12.50
N ARG A 151 -16.23 3.31 12.00
CA ARG A 151 -15.89 4.65 11.46
C ARG A 151 -15.19 5.55 12.47
N HIS A 152 -15.47 5.35 13.76
CA HIS A 152 -14.98 6.21 14.82
C HIS A 152 -13.72 5.66 15.47
N ARG A 153 -13.79 4.45 16.05
CA ARG A 153 -12.69 3.88 16.83
C ARG A 153 -11.71 3.09 15.98
N GLY A 154 -12.18 2.10 15.22
CA GLY A 154 -11.31 1.21 14.45
C GLY A 154 -10.44 1.97 13.46
N LEU A 155 -11.02 2.91 12.71
CA LEU A 155 -10.27 3.74 11.78
C LEU A 155 -9.25 4.65 12.50
N TRP A 156 -9.56 5.11 13.71
CA TRP A 156 -8.66 5.96 14.49
C TRP A 156 -7.48 5.17 15.05
N GLU A 157 -7.71 3.96 15.58
CA GLU A 157 -6.65 3.09 16.09
C GLU A 157 -5.68 2.67 14.96
N VAL A 158 -6.21 2.33 13.78
CA VAL A 158 -5.42 2.06 12.56
C VAL A 158 -4.57 3.27 12.16
N LYS A 159 -5.15 4.47 12.14
CA LYS A 159 -4.41 5.71 11.84
C LYS A 159 -3.32 5.96 12.88
N ARG A 160 -3.62 5.73 14.15
CA ARG A 160 -2.69 5.94 15.27
C ARG A 160 -1.48 5.02 15.13
N ALA A 161 -1.68 3.74 14.85
CA ALA A 161 -0.58 2.80 14.63
C ALA A 161 0.33 3.23 13.46
N PHE A 162 -0.26 3.71 12.36
CA PHE A 162 0.51 4.25 11.23
C PHE A 162 1.32 5.49 11.61
N VAL A 163 0.70 6.46 12.28
CA VAL A 163 1.38 7.68 12.74
C VAL A 163 2.47 7.37 13.75
N ALA A 164 2.28 6.37 14.62
CA ALA A 164 3.26 5.95 15.60
C ALA A 164 4.53 5.35 14.98
N LEU A 165 4.40 4.65 13.85
CA LEU A 165 5.52 4.04 13.13
C LEU A 165 6.18 5.00 12.12
N TYR A 166 5.51 6.08 11.74
CA TYR A 166 5.98 6.99 10.70
C TYR A 166 7.34 7.65 11.00
N PRO A 167 7.64 8.17 12.22
CA PRO A 167 8.94 8.76 12.49
C PRO A 167 10.10 7.78 12.33
N ILE A 168 9.87 6.49 12.62
CA ILE A 168 10.86 5.44 12.44
C ILE A 168 11.09 5.18 10.96
N LEU A 169 10.02 5.02 10.17
CA LEU A 169 10.10 4.91 8.71
C LEU A 169 10.87 6.08 8.09
N ASP A 170 10.49 7.30 8.44
CA ASP A 170 11.06 8.52 7.88
C ASP A 170 12.54 8.68 8.24
N SER A 171 12.93 8.25 9.46
CA SER A 171 14.33 8.17 9.85
C SER A 171 15.11 7.21 8.96
N PHE A 172 14.56 6.03 8.67
CA PHE A 172 15.24 5.03 7.84
C PHE A 172 15.39 5.54 6.40
N ILE A 173 14.35 6.15 5.84
CA ILE A 173 14.39 6.75 4.51
C ILE A 173 15.39 7.91 4.44
N THR A 174 15.46 8.73 5.48
CA THR A 174 16.35 9.91 5.54
C THR A 174 17.82 9.48 5.67
N ILE A 175 18.13 8.56 6.60
CA ILE A 175 19.48 7.98 6.74
C ILE A 175 19.88 7.26 5.45
N ALA A 176 18.94 6.57 4.78
CA ALA A 176 19.16 5.94 3.50
C ALA A 176 19.52 6.91 2.35
N LYS A 177 19.16 8.20 2.49
CA LYS A 177 19.57 9.28 1.58
C LYS A 177 20.91 9.93 1.97
N GLY A 178 21.58 9.41 2.99
CA GLY A 178 22.82 10.00 3.53
C GLY A 178 22.59 11.26 4.35
N GLN A 179 21.36 11.49 4.82
CA GLN A 179 20.97 12.67 5.59
C GLN A 179 20.83 12.31 7.08
N THR A 180 21.03 13.29 7.96
CA THR A 180 20.73 13.15 9.38
C THR A 180 19.23 13.32 9.62
N TYR A 181 18.68 12.58 10.59
CA TYR A 181 17.27 12.68 10.95
C TYR A 181 17.12 12.94 12.46
N PRO A 182 16.37 13.98 12.88
CA PRO A 182 16.20 14.31 14.28
C PRO A 182 15.12 13.42 14.93
N LEU A 183 15.40 12.12 15.04
CA LEU A 183 14.43 11.13 15.50
C LEU A 183 13.86 11.47 16.89
N GLU A 184 14.73 11.78 17.85
CA GLU A 184 14.34 12.08 19.23
C GLU A 184 13.31 13.22 19.30
N MET A 185 13.58 14.35 18.62
CA MET A 185 12.65 15.48 18.54
C MET A 185 11.30 15.08 17.93
N MET A 186 11.31 14.21 16.92
CA MET A 186 10.09 13.73 16.27
C MET A 186 9.28 12.81 17.19
N LEU A 187 9.95 11.96 17.97
CA LEU A 187 9.31 11.13 18.99
C LEU A 187 8.74 11.99 20.12
N ASP A 188 9.43 13.06 20.54
CA ASP A 188 8.93 14.01 21.54
C ASP A 188 7.65 14.72 21.08
N LYS A 189 7.63 15.20 19.84
CA LYS A 189 6.42 15.78 19.24
C LYS A 189 5.28 14.77 19.19
N LEU A 190 5.57 13.51 18.88
CA LEU A 190 4.58 12.46 18.81
C LEU A 190 4.02 12.14 20.22
N ILE A 191 4.88 12.05 21.22
CA ILE A 191 4.49 11.86 22.63
C ILE A 191 3.63 13.04 23.08
N ASP A 192 4.08 14.29 22.89
CA ASP A 192 3.28 15.49 23.22
C ASP A 192 1.92 15.49 22.51
N TYR A 193 1.90 15.13 21.22
CA TYR A 193 0.66 15.00 20.46
C TYR A 193 -0.28 13.92 21.05
N GLN A 194 0.25 12.77 21.48
CA GLN A 194 -0.55 11.68 22.06
C GLN A 194 -1.06 12.01 23.48
N PHE A 195 -0.30 12.78 24.27
CA PHE A 195 -0.58 13.01 25.70
C PHE A 195 -1.23 14.36 26.03
N THR A 196 -0.82 15.44 25.35
CA THR A 196 -1.15 16.81 25.73
C THR A 196 -2.42 17.30 25.02
N LYS A 197 -2.68 16.78 23.82
CA LYS A 197 -3.94 17.01 23.10
C LYS A 197 -4.95 15.96 23.59
N GLY A 198 -5.65 16.26 24.69
CA GLY A 198 -6.61 15.40 25.43
C GLY A 198 -7.75 14.71 24.65
N TRP A 199 -7.67 14.59 23.33
CA TRP A 199 -8.49 13.73 22.47
C TRP A 199 -8.39 12.25 22.83
N TYR A 200 -7.24 11.78 23.32
CA TYR A 200 -7.01 10.37 23.66
C TYR A 200 -7.87 9.87 24.82
N PHE A 201 -8.01 10.69 25.88
CA PHE A 201 -8.79 10.33 27.07
C PHE A 201 -10.25 10.76 27.00
N SER A 202 -10.57 11.85 26.29
CA SER A 202 -11.95 12.38 26.21
C SER A 202 -12.95 11.51 25.46
N ARG A 203 -12.48 10.57 24.61
CA ARG A 203 -13.32 9.60 23.87
C ARG A 203 -13.23 8.15 24.34
N ARG A 204 -12.55 7.89 25.45
CA ARG A 204 -12.60 6.56 26.12
C ARG A 204 -13.91 6.37 26.90
N LYS A 205 -14.83 7.35 26.84
CA LYS A 205 -16.10 7.38 27.55
C LYS A 205 -17.08 6.40 26.89
N GLU A 206 -17.30 5.30 27.61
CA GLU A 206 -18.28 4.22 27.48
C GLU A 206 -18.44 3.55 26.11
N TRP A 207 -18.01 2.29 26.08
CA TRP A 207 -18.21 1.35 24.98
C TRP A 207 -19.69 1.24 24.65
N THR A 208 -20.05 1.50 23.39
CA THR A 208 -21.40 1.22 22.89
C THR A 208 -21.38 -0.02 22.02
N ASP A 209 -22.55 -0.66 21.82
CA ASP A 209 -22.67 -1.83 20.94
C ASP A 209 -22.28 -1.51 19.47
N GLU A 210 -22.26 -0.23 19.09
CA GLU A 210 -21.81 0.27 17.78
C GLU A 210 -20.28 0.25 17.59
N ASP A 211 -19.51 0.13 18.69
CA ASP A 211 -18.05 0.02 18.68
C ASP A 211 -17.54 -1.42 18.64
N LYS A 212 -18.44 -2.42 18.71
CA LYS A 212 -18.06 -3.83 18.60
C LYS A 212 -17.49 -4.08 17.20
N PRO A 213 -16.38 -4.83 17.07
CA PRO A 213 -15.91 -5.25 15.75
C PRO A 213 -17.06 -5.93 15.02
N PHE A 214 -17.23 -5.61 13.74
CA PHE A 214 -18.26 -6.22 12.89
C PHE A 214 -18.23 -7.73 13.17
N LYS A 215 -19.29 -8.28 13.78
CA LYS A 215 -19.42 -9.74 13.89
C LYS A 215 -19.31 -10.24 12.47
N LYS A 216 -18.36 -11.14 12.22
CA LYS A 216 -18.15 -11.86 10.96
C LYS A 216 -19.54 -12.10 10.37
N ALA A 217 -19.91 -11.31 9.37
CA ALA A 217 -21.14 -11.57 8.65
C ALA A 217 -20.89 -12.95 8.04
N GLN A 218 -21.61 -13.95 8.54
CA GLN A 218 -21.61 -15.28 7.92
C GLN A 218 -22.22 -15.22 6.51
N ASP A 219 -22.82 -14.08 6.17
CA ASP A 219 -23.33 -13.80 4.85
C ASP A 219 -22.19 -13.37 3.94
N GLU A 220 -21.97 -14.15 2.88
CA GLU A 220 -21.09 -13.82 1.76
C GLU A 220 -21.39 -12.40 1.29
N ILE A 221 -20.47 -11.46 1.57
CA ILE A 221 -20.51 -10.14 0.95
C ILE A 221 -20.25 -10.37 -0.53
N ASN A 222 -21.31 -10.29 -1.33
CA ASN A 222 -21.25 -10.40 -2.78
C ASN A 222 -20.58 -9.12 -3.33
N LEU A 223 -19.25 -9.06 -3.23
CA LEU A 223 -18.46 -7.98 -3.77
C LEU A 223 -18.55 -8.05 -5.30
N PRO A 224 -18.99 -6.98 -5.99
CA PRO A 224 -18.95 -6.95 -7.44
C PRO A 224 -17.51 -7.16 -7.90
N GLU A 225 -17.34 -7.95 -8.97
CA GLU A 225 -16.04 -8.23 -9.58
C GLU A 225 -15.21 -6.95 -9.73
N LEU A 226 -13.94 -7.02 -9.32
CA LEU A 226 -13.03 -5.87 -9.21
C LEU A 226 -12.68 -5.19 -10.56
N GLU A 227 -13.21 -5.70 -11.68
CA GLU A 227 -13.19 -5.03 -12.98
C GLU A 227 -13.92 -3.67 -12.98
N SER A 228 -14.65 -3.34 -11.92
CA SER A 228 -15.34 -2.06 -11.75
C SER A 228 -14.44 -0.84 -11.49
N TYR A 229 -13.14 -1.01 -11.21
CA TYR A 229 -12.21 0.11 -11.06
C TYR A 229 -11.69 0.59 -12.42
N GLN A 230 -11.96 1.87 -12.74
CA GLN A 230 -11.56 2.54 -13.98
C GLN A 230 -10.04 2.55 -14.17
N PHE A 231 -9.51 1.52 -14.82
CA PHE A 231 -8.21 1.61 -15.47
C PHE A 231 -8.43 2.24 -16.85
N ILE A 232 -8.03 3.51 -17.01
CA ILE A 232 -8.00 4.15 -18.32
C ILE A 232 -6.95 3.41 -19.15
N ARG A 233 -7.38 2.50 -20.02
CA ARG A 233 -6.52 1.84 -21.01
C ARG A 233 -6.19 2.84 -22.11
N ALA A 234 -5.27 3.76 -21.84
CA ALA A 234 -4.93 4.87 -22.73
C ALA A 234 -4.65 4.42 -24.18
N GLY A 235 -3.99 3.27 -24.37
CA GLY A 235 -3.76 2.67 -25.70
C GLY A 235 -5.06 2.23 -26.38
N LEU A 236 -5.92 1.48 -25.69
CA LEU A 236 -7.22 1.07 -26.22
C LEU A 236 -8.10 2.28 -26.55
N TRP A 237 -8.10 3.29 -25.68
CA TRP A 237 -8.86 4.52 -25.90
C TRP A 237 -8.37 5.28 -27.13
N TRP A 238 -7.06 5.37 -27.31
CA TRP A 238 -6.46 5.94 -28.51
C TRP A 238 -6.90 5.19 -29.77
N GLU A 239 -6.89 3.84 -29.74
CA GLU A 239 -7.31 3.02 -30.89
C GLU A 239 -8.79 3.21 -31.24
N ILE A 240 -9.68 3.25 -30.24
CA ILE A 240 -11.12 3.47 -30.47
C ILE A 240 -11.37 4.87 -31.03
N LEU A 241 -10.77 5.90 -30.44
CA LEU A 241 -10.92 7.27 -30.92
C LEU A 241 -10.33 7.45 -32.33
N ALA A 242 -9.20 6.81 -32.63
CA ALA A 242 -8.61 6.82 -33.97
C ALA A 242 -9.49 6.08 -34.99
N ARG A 243 -10.02 4.90 -34.65
CA ARG A 243 -10.95 4.13 -35.48
C ARG A 243 -12.18 4.97 -35.83
N ASP A 244 -12.73 5.65 -34.83
CA ASP A 244 -13.93 6.48 -34.97
C ASP A 244 -13.60 7.91 -35.45
N LYS A 245 -12.41 8.09 -36.05
CA LYS A 245 -11.94 9.33 -36.70
C LYS A 245 -12.06 10.57 -35.80
N TRP A 246 -11.82 10.42 -34.50
CA TRP A 246 -11.93 11.48 -33.50
C TRP A 246 -13.28 12.21 -33.58
N THR A 247 -14.35 11.45 -33.82
CA THR A 247 -15.69 11.95 -34.08
C THR A 247 -16.72 11.14 -33.29
N CYS A 248 -17.76 11.81 -32.79
CA CYS A 248 -18.88 11.16 -32.12
C CYS A 248 -19.67 10.29 -33.09
N CYS A 249 -19.72 8.99 -32.83
CA CYS A 249 -20.50 7.99 -33.58
C CYS A 249 -21.99 8.37 -33.65
N SER A 250 -22.56 8.95 -32.59
CA SER A 250 -23.95 9.46 -32.64
C SER A 250 -24.07 10.73 -33.50
N CYS A 251 -23.61 11.88 -33.01
CA CYS A 251 -23.95 13.18 -33.61
C CYS A 251 -22.97 13.70 -34.67
N GLY A 252 -21.84 13.02 -34.91
CA GLY A 252 -20.86 13.42 -35.92
C GLY A 252 -19.97 14.61 -35.52
N ARG A 253 -20.09 15.14 -34.30
CA ARG A 253 -19.19 16.21 -33.83
C ARG A 253 -17.81 15.67 -33.51
N SER A 254 -16.78 16.36 -33.96
CA SER A 254 -15.36 16.03 -33.75
C SER A 254 -14.71 16.91 -32.68
N ALA A 255 -13.66 16.39 -32.02
CA ALA A 255 -12.90 17.16 -31.05
C ALA A 255 -12.20 18.37 -31.70
N LYS A 256 -11.73 18.22 -32.94
CA LYS A 256 -10.99 19.25 -33.69
C LYS A 256 -11.88 20.40 -34.18
N GLU A 257 -13.01 20.10 -34.80
CA GLU A 257 -13.83 21.13 -35.45
C GLU A 257 -14.85 21.75 -34.49
N HIS A 258 -15.32 20.98 -33.50
CA HIS A 258 -16.40 21.39 -32.62
C HIS A 258 -15.96 21.59 -31.16
N GLY A 259 -14.68 21.36 -30.84
CA GLY A 259 -14.15 21.49 -29.48
C GLY A 259 -14.81 20.56 -28.46
N THR A 260 -15.38 19.43 -28.91
CA THR A 260 -16.15 18.53 -28.03
C THR A 260 -15.24 17.49 -27.36
N THR A 261 -15.47 17.24 -26.07
CA THR A 261 -14.81 16.13 -25.37
C THR A 261 -15.44 14.80 -25.81
N LEU A 262 -14.59 13.90 -26.32
CA LEU A 262 -14.96 12.54 -26.68
C LEU A 262 -14.65 11.58 -25.54
N HIS A 263 -15.52 10.59 -25.39
CA HIS A 263 -15.42 9.49 -24.45
C HIS A 263 -15.53 8.18 -25.22
N VAL A 264 -14.89 7.14 -24.70
CA VAL A 264 -15.13 5.77 -25.16
C VAL A 264 -16.27 5.20 -24.32
N ASP A 265 -17.37 4.87 -24.98
CA ASP A 265 -18.56 4.29 -24.38
C ASP A 265 -18.79 2.85 -24.86
N HIS A 266 -19.46 2.06 -24.04
CA HIS A 266 -19.81 0.68 -24.37
C HIS A 266 -21.11 0.64 -25.17
N ILE A 267 -21.15 -0.09 -26.29
CA ILE A 267 -22.39 -0.36 -27.06
C ILE A 267 -23.39 -1.05 -26.14
N VAL A 268 -23.11 -2.28 -25.71
CA VAL A 268 -23.81 -2.93 -24.59
C VAL A 268 -23.24 -2.37 -23.29
N PRO A 269 -24.03 -1.68 -22.44
CA PRO A 269 -23.55 -1.12 -21.18
C PRO A 269 -22.95 -2.19 -20.28
N ARG A 270 -21.88 -1.86 -19.54
CA ARG A 270 -21.27 -2.76 -18.55
C ARG A 270 -22.27 -3.28 -17.53
N SER A 271 -23.21 -2.45 -17.07
CA SER A 271 -24.28 -2.86 -16.13
C SER A 271 -25.24 -3.91 -16.70
N LYS A 272 -25.14 -4.22 -17.99
CA LYS A 272 -25.92 -5.24 -18.72
C LYS A 272 -25.01 -6.35 -19.28
N GLY A 273 -23.78 -6.49 -18.78
CA GLY A 273 -22.84 -7.53 -19.19
C GLY A 273 -21.98 -7.19 -20.41
N GLY A 274 -21.88 -5.92 -20.80
CA GLY A 274 -21.01 -5.51 -21.91
C GLY A 274 -19.52 -5.64 -21.60
N THR A 275 -18.77 -6.16 -22.56
CA THR A 275 -17.31 -6.39 -22.44
C THR A 275 -16.47 -5.15 -22.78
N ASP A 276 -15.21 -5.12 -22.34
CA ASP A 276 -14.22 -4.09 -22.72
C ASP A 276 -13.53 -4.37 -24.07
N ASN A 277 -14.03 -5.32 -24.85
CA ASN A 277 -13.49 -5.66 -26.16
C ASN A 277 -13.76 -4.53 -27.16
N LYS A 278 -12.86 -4.30 -28.13
CA LYS A 278 -12.92 -3.20 -29.10
C LYS A 278 -14.25 -3.16 -29.87
N GLU A 279 -14.82 -4.33 -30.09
CA GLU A 279 -16.07 -4.58 -30.80
C GLU A 279 -17.27 -4.00 -30.05
N ASN A 280 -17.22 -3.94 -28.71
CA ASN A 280 -18.26 -3.37 -27.86
C ASN A 280 -18.01 -1.88 -27.50
N LEU A 281 -17.00 -1.24 -28.07
CA LEU A 281 -16.65 0.15 -27.76
C LEU A 281 -16.95 1.09 -28.94
N GLN A 282 -17.35 2.32 -28.64
CA GLN A 282 -17.63 3.40 -29.59
C GLN A 282 -17.28 4.78 -29.02
N ALA A 283 -16.90 5.73 -29.88
CA ALA A 283 -16.61 7.10 -29.48
C ALA A 283 -17.88 7.96 -29.42
N LEU A 284 -18.20 8.52 -28.24
CA LEU A 284 -19.32 9.44 -28.07
C LEU A 284 -18.87 10.75 -27.44
N CYS A 285 -19.44 11.88 -27.88
CA CYS A 285 -19.25 13.13 -27.17
C CYS A 285 -19.98 13.08 -25.82
N TRP A 286 -19.55 13.90 -24.86
CA TRP A 286 -20.15 13.98 -23.52
C TRP A 286 -21.68 13.99 -23.51
N LYS A 287 -22.31 14.81 -24.38
CA LYS A 287 -23.78 14.93 -24.47
C LYS A 287 -24.45 13.63 -24.94
N CYS A 288 -23.92 13.01 -26.00
CA CYS A 288 -24.46 11.75 -26.52
C CYS A 288 -24.23 10.60 -25.54
N ASN A 289 -23.06 10.55 -24.90
CA ASN A 289 -22.71 9.53 -23.91
C ASN A 289 -23.69 9.56 -22.72
N ILE A 290 -23.92 10.74 -22.13
CA ILE A 290 -24.90 10.90 -21.04
C ILE A 290 -26.32 10.59 -21.49
N GLY A 291 -26.69 11.03 -22.71
CA GLY A 291 -28.00 10.74 -23.28
C GLY A 291 -28.27 9.24 -23.43
N LYS A 292 -27.28 8.49 -23.94
CA LYS A 292 -27.34 7.04 -24.09
C LYS A 292 -27.41 6.33 -22.73
N SER A 293 -26.53 6.70 -21.81
CA SER A 293 -26.44 6.08 -20.47
C SER A 293 -26.45 4.53 -20.57
N ASN A 294 -27.09 3.85 -19.61
CA ASN A 294 -27.34 2.41 -19.69
C ASN A 294 -28.68 2.06 -20.39
N LYS A 295 -29.31 3.03 -21.08
CA LYS A 295 -30.68 2.89 -21.61
C LYS A 295 -30.71 2.27 -23.01
N ASP A 296 -29.68 2.52 -23.81
CA ASP A 296 -29.60 2.08 -25.20
C ASP A 296 -28.36 1.20 -25.42
N MET A 297 -28.47 0.24 -26.35
CA MET A 297 -27.41 -0.71 -26.73
C MET A 297 -27.08 -0.66 -28.22
N THR A 298 -27.53 0.38 -28.92
CA THR A 298 -27.33 0.56 -30.36
C THR A 298 -25.85 0.78 -30.67
N ASP A 299 -25.38 0.10 -31.71
CA ASP A 299 -24.10 0.38 -32.34
C ASP A 299 -24.24 1.61 -33.24
N LEU A 300 -23.62 2.73 -32.86
CA LEU A 300 -23.76 4.00 -33.57
C LEU A 300 -22.60 4.24 -34.54
N ARG A 301 -21.72 3.24 -34.75
CA ARG A 301 -20.52 3.38 -35.59
C ARG A 301 -20.85 3.34 -37.08
N ASP A 302 -21.95 2.68 -37.46
CA ASP A 302 -22.38 2.55 -38.85
C ASP A 302 -23.15 3.81 -39.28
N LYS A 303 -22.46 4.67 -40.04
CA LYS A 303 -23.02 5.81 -40.78
C LYS A 303 -22.88 5.60 -42.27
#